data_AF-A0A536Z5B5-F1
#
_entry.id   AF-A0A536Z5B5-F1
#
_cell.length_a   1.000
_cell.length_b   1.000
_cell.length_c   1.000
_cell.angle_alpha   90.00
_cell.angle_beta   90.00
_cell.angle_gamma   90.00
#
_symmetry.space_group_name_H-M   'P 1'
#
loop_
_entity.id
_entity.type
_entity.pdbx_description
1 polymer ?
#
loop_
_entity_poly.entity_id
_entity_poly.type
_entity_poly.pdbx_seq_one_letter_code
_entity_poly.pdbx_strand_id
1 'polypeptide(L)'
;MWAFAKLDVIAFVVASAVMAALALFALTRLLVLKGAPPGIPVGPHLAQLAEFFPGYAVTAVGAGIGAVYAGVVGGLIGFALAGAWNLAHGLLIAVIRMRASLASYSID
;
A
#
# COMPACT_ATOMS: atom_id res chain seq x y z
N MET A 1 12.93 -3.05 -27.10
CA MET A 1 13.51 -3.07 -25.74
C MET A 1 12.42 -2.75 -24.72
N TRP A 2 11.95 -3.74 -23.98
CA TRP A 2 10.95 -3.60 -22.91
C TRP A 2 11.62 -3.56 -21.52
N ALA A 3 12.67 -2.75 -21.35
CA ALA A 3 13.52 -2.90 -20.16
C ALA A 3 12.94 -2.25 -18.89
N PHE A 4 12.01 -1.28 -19.00
CA PHE A 4 11.41 -0.62 -17.84
C PHE A 4 9.92 -0.35 -18.10
N ALA A 5 9.06 -1.30 -17.75
CA ALA A 5 7.61 -1.09 -17.81
C ALA A 5 7.24 0.01 -16.81
N LYS A 6 6.65 1.11 -17.29
CA LYS A 6 6.02 2.12 -16.42
C LYS A 6 4.99 1.40 -15.55
N LEU A 7 5.07 1.61 -14.24
CA LEU A 7 4.07 1.08 -13.34
C LEU A 7 2.80 1.92 -13.48
N ASP A 8 1.69 1.27 -13.79
CA ASP A 8 0.39 1.94 -13.79
C ASP A 8 0.04 2.36 -12.36
N VAL A 9 0.05 3.67 -12.13
CA VAL A 9 -0.13 4.25 -10.80
C VAL A 9 -1.54 3.95 -10.28
N ILE A 10 -2.56 4.07 -11.13
CA ILE A 10 -3.95 3.89 -10.70
C ILE A 10 -4.18 2.43 -10.34
N ALA A 11 -3.74 1.50 -11.20
CA ALA A 11 -3.88 0.08 -10.94
C ALA A 11 -3.17 -0.33 -9.63
N PHE A 12 -1.96 0.16 -9.40
CA PHE A 12 -1.19 -0.18 -8.20
C PHE A 12 -1.78 0.44 -6.93
N VAL A 13 -2.29 1.68 -7.00
CA VAL A 13 -2.99 2.34 -5.89
C VAL A 13 -4.24 1.56 -5.51
N VAL A 14 -5.09 1.22 -6.48
CA VAL A 14 -6.34 0.49 -6.25
C VAL A 14 -6.04 -0.90 -5.71
N ALA A 15 -5.09 -1.62 -6.30
CA ALA A 15 -4.70 -2.94 -5.80
C ALA A 15 -4.19 -2.89 -4.36
N SER A 16 -3.33 -1.93 -4.04
CA SER A 16 -2.78 -1.75 -2.68
C SER A 16 -3.85 -1.38 -1.66
N ALA A 17 -4.78 -0.50 -2.04
CA ALA A 17 -5.94 -0.13 -1.22
C ALA A 17 -6.83 -1.34 -0.92
N VAL A 18 -7.23 -2.07 -1.97
CA VAL A 18 -8.11 -3.25 -1.82
C VAL A 18 -7.43 -4.34 -0.99
N MET A 19 -6.15 -4.61 -1.24
CA MET A 19 -5.40 -5.62 -0.48
C MET A 19 -5.31 -5.26 1.00
N ALA A 20 -4.97 -4.01 1.34
CA ALA A 20 -4.89 -3.56 2.73
C ALA A 20 -6.25 -3.59 3.43
N ALA A 21 -7.32 -3.14 2.74
CA ALA A 21 -8.68 -3.20 3.25
C ALA A 21 -9.13 -4.64 3.56
N LEU A 22 -8.91 -5.56 2.61
CA LEU A 22 -9.25 -6.97 2.78
C LEU A 22 -8.42 -7.63 3.88
N ALA A 23 -7.12 -7.33 3.96
CA ALA A 23 -6.25 -7.87 5.00
C ALA A 23 -6.75 -7.49 6.40
N LEU A 24 -7.01 -6.19 6.65
CA LEU A 24 -7.48 -5.77 7.97
C LEU A 24 -8.90 -6.27 8.27
N PHE A 25 -9.79 -6.27 7.28
CA PHE A 25 -11.14 -6.83 7.43
C PHE A 25 -11.10 -8.31 7.83
N ALA A 26 -10.31 -9.12 7.10
CA ALA A 26 -10.15 -10.54 7.34
C ALA A 26 -9.52 -10.81 8.71
N LEU A 27 -8.42 -10.12 9.06
CA LEU A 27 -7.77 -10.26 10.37
C LEU A 27 -8.73 -9.95 11.52
N THR A 28 -9.50 -8.86 11.42
CA THR A 28 -10.47 -8.48 12.43
C THR A 28 -11.58 -9.53 12.55
N ARG A 29 -12.13 -10.00 11.43
CA ARG A 29 -13.18 -11.03 11.41
C ARG A 29 -12.70 -12.38 11.95
N LEU A 30 -11.50 -12.81 11.58
CA LEU A 30 -10.89 -14.04 12.06
C LEU A 30 -10.65 -13.99 13.57
N LEU A 31 -10.19 -12.85 14.11
CA LEU A 31 -10.03 -12.67 15.55
C LEU A 31 -11.37 -12.69 16.30
N VAL A 32 -12.39 -12.01 15.77
CA VAL A 32 -13.74 -12.04 16.34
C VAL A 32 -14.30 -13.47 16.36
N LEU A 33 -14.09 -14.25 15.30
CA LEU A 33 -14.56 -15.64 15.21
C LEU A 33 -13.78 -16.58 16.15
N LYS A 34 -12.47 -16.37 16.27
CA LYS A 34 -11.61 -17.14 17.18
C LYS A 34 -11.98 -16.90 18.65
N GLY A 35 -12.45 -15.69 18.97
CA GLY A 35 -12.73 -15.28 20.33
C GLY A 35 -11.46 -15.23 21.19
N ALA A 36 -11.64 -15.08 22.50
CA ALA A 36 -10.56 -15.13 23.48
C ALA A 36 -11.00 -15.88 24.75
N PRO A 37 -10.06 -16.50 25.49
CA PRO A 37 -10.35 -17.10 26.78
C PRO A 37 -10.97 -16.08 27.77
N PRO A 38 -11.75 -16.54 28.76
CA PRO A 38 -12.34 -15.67 29.77
C PRO A 38 -11.27 -14.79 30.45
N GLY A 39 -11.48 -13.48 30.47
CA GLY A 39 -10.56 -12.51 31.10
C GLY A 39 -9.48 -11.92 30.18
N ILE A 40 -9.39 -12.35 28.91
CA ILE A 40 -8.43 -11.78 27.94
C ILE A 40 -9.20 -11.04 26.83
N PRO A 41 -8.87 -9.76 26.54
CA PRO A 41 -9.47 -9.04 25.43
C PRO A 41 -9.09 -9.65 24.07
N VAL A 42 -10.05 -9.72 23.14
CA VAL A 42 -9.85 -10.30 21.81
C VAL A 42 -8.89 -9.42 20.99
N GLY A 43 -7.76 -10.01 20.57
CA GLY A 43 -6.78 -9.37 19.70
C GLY A 43 -6.13 -8.10 20.28
N PRO A 44 -5.35 -8.19 21.38
CA PRO A 44 -4.78 -7.02 22.07
C PRO A 44 -3.95 -6.12 21.17
N HIS A 45 -3.14 -6.71 20.28
CA HIS A 45 -2.35 -5.95 19.31
C HIS A 45 -3.21 -5.28 18.24
N LEU A 46 -4.24 -5.96 17.76
CA LEU A 46 -5.13 -5.38 16.75
C LEU A 46 -5.99 -4.26 17.35
N ALA A 47 -6.33 -4.35 18.64
CA ALA A 47 -7.07 -3.31 19.34
C ALA A 47 -6.30 -1.98 19.43
N GLN A 48 -4.97 -2.00 19.38
CA GLN A 48 -4.15 -0.77 19.37
C GLN A 48 -4.38 0.10 18.14
N LEU A 49 -4.90 -0.46 17.03
CA LEU A 49 -5.30 0.34 15.86
C LEU A 49 -6.39 1.36 16.19
N ALA A 50 -7.18 1.16 17.24
CA ALA A 50 -8.23 2.10 17.64
C ALA A 50 -7.67 3.48 18.02
N GLU A 51 -6.40 3.57 18.43
CA GLU A 51 -5.72 4.84 18.70
C GLU A 51 -5.51 5.66 17.43
N PHE A 52 -5.29 5.00 16.29
CA PHE A 52 -5.03 5.65 15.01
C PHE A 52 -6.29 5.77 14.14
N PHE A 53 -7.24 4.85 14.30
CA PHE A 53 -8.47 4.75 13.53
C PHE A 53 -9.67 5.05 14.43
N PRO A 54 -10.12 6.32 14.52
CA PRO A 54 -11.28 6.69 15.31
C PRO A 54 -12.52 5.85 14.95
N GLY A 55 -13.15 5.25 15.95
CA GLY A 55 -14.32 4.39 15.76
C GLY A 55 -14.01 2.95 15.35
N TYR A 56 -12.74 2.59 15.18
CA TYR A 56 -12.35 1.19 14.99
C TYR A 56 -12.39 0.43 16.33
N ALA A 57 -12.94 -0.78 16.28
CA ALA A 57 -12.89 -1.75 17.37
C ALA A 57 -12.81 -3.16 16.78
N VAL A 58 -12.28 -4.12 17.55
CA VAL A 58 -12.19 -5.53 17.14
C VAL A 58 -13.58 -6.20 17.24
N THR A 59 -14.50 -5.75 16.38
CA THR A 59 -15.89 -6.20 16.30
C THR A 59 -16.28 -6.41 14.84
N ALA A 60 -17.42 -7.07 14.59
CA ALA A 60 -17.91 -7.31 13.23
C ALA A 60 -18.18 -6.01 12.44
N VAL A 61 -18.65 -4.96 13.12
CA VAL A 61 -18.89 -3.62 12.53
C VAL A 61 -17.59 -2.86 12.41
N GLY A 62 -16.75 -2.89 13.45
CA GLY A 62 -15.44 -2.24 13.45
C GLY A 62 -14.49 -2.78 12.37
N ALA A 63 -14.65 -4.04 11.95
CA ALA A 63 -13.94 -4.60 10.80
C ALA A 63 -14.21 -3.80 9.50
N GLY A 64 -15.44 -3.34 9.29
CA GLY A 64 -15.80 -2.52 8.13
C GLY A 64 -15.14 -1.13 8.18
N ILE A 65 -15.17 -0.50 9.36
CA ILE A 65 -14.50 0.80 9.60
C ILE A 65 -12.98 0.65 9.38
N GLY A 66 -12.38 -0.41 9.92
CA GLY A 66 -10.98 -0.73 9.72
C GLY A 66 -10.64 -0.94 8.25
N ALA A 67 -11.48 -1.65 7.49
CA ALA A 67 -11.27 -1.87 6.06
C ALA A 67 -11.18 -0.56 5.27
N VAL A 68 -12.04 0.43 5.58
CA VAL A 68 -12.00 1.75 4.94
C VAL A 68 -10.70 2.47 5.27
N TYR A 69 -10.32 2.54 6.56
CA TYR A 69 -9.06 3.17 6.97
C TYR A 69 -7.83 2.50 6.36
N ALA A 70 -7.74 1.17 6.43
CA ALA A 70 -6.65 0.41 5.82
C ALA A 70 -6.62 0.56 4.30
N GLY A 71 -7.78 0.67 3.64
CA GLY A 71 -7.87 0.94 2.21
C GLY A 71 -7.29 2.30 1.84
N VAL A 72 -7.66 3.35 2.57
CA VAL A 72 -7.10 4.70 2.35
C VAL A 72 -5.59 4.71 2.58
N VAL A 73 -5.13 4.17 3.71
CA VAL A 73 -3.69 4.11 4.04
C VAL A 73 -2.92 3.27 3.02
N GLY A 74 -3.45 2.10 2.63
CA GLY A 74 -2.86 1.23 1.62
C GLY A 74 -2.80 1.88 0.24
N GLY A 75 -3.82 2.65 -0.14
CA GLY A 75 -3.84 3.43 -1.37
C GLY A 75 -2.80 4.55 -1.37
N LEU A 76 -2.65 5.27 -0.27
CA LEU A 76 -1.63 6.32 -0.12
C LEU A 76 -0.21 5.75 -0.21
N ILE A 77 0.04 4.61 0.45
CA ILE A 77 1.32 3.89 0.36
C ILE A 77 1.55 3.42 -1.07
N GLY A 78 0.54 2.82 -1.72
CA GLY A 78 0.61 2.40 -3.11
C GLY A 78 0.96 3.56 -4.05
N PHE A 79 0.34 4.72 -3.86
CA PHE A 79 0.61 5.93 -4.64
C PHE A 79 2.06 6.39 -4.48
N ALA A 80 2.54 6.48 -3.24
CA ALA A 80 3.90 6.89 -2.94
C ALA A 80 4.93 5.94 -3.58
N LEU A 81 4.72 4.63 -3.46
CA LEU A 81 5.60 3.61 -4.03
C LEU A 81 5.59 3.65 -5.56
N ALA A 82 4.42 3.77 -6.19
CA ALA A 82 4.33 3.84 -7.65
C ALA A 82 4.94 5.12 -8.20
N GLY A 83 4.73 6.25 -7.52
CA GLY A 83 5.38 7.52 -7.83
C GLY A 83 6.91 7.42 -7.74
N ALA A 84 7.42 6.87 -6.63
CA ALA A 84 8.86 6.69 -6.42
C ALA A 84 9.48 5.76 -7.48
N TRP A 85 8.81 4.64 -7.80
CA TRP A 85 9.25 3.71 -8.84
C TRP A 85 9.35 4.39 -10.20
N ASN A 86 8.29 5.08 -10.62
CA ASN A 86 8.24 5.75 -11.91
C ASN A 86 9.23 6.91 -12.01
N LEU A 87 9.45 7.65 -10.92
CA LEU A 87 10.44 8.71 -10.85
C LEU A 87 11.86 8.18 -11.00
N ALA A 88 12.23 7.16 -10.21
CA ALA A 88 13.55 6.56 -10.26
C ALA A 88 13.90 6.04 -11.67
N HIS A 89 12.96 5.33 -12.30
CA HIS A 89 13.12 4.83 -13.67
C HIS A 89 13.19 5.96 -14.70
N GLY A 90 12.37 7.01 -14.55
CA GLY A 90 12.41 8.19 -15.41
C GLY A 90 13.78 8.89 -15.37
N LEU A 91 14.35 9.07 -14.17
CA LEU A 91 15.66 9.68 -13.97
C LEU A 91 16.78 8.84 -14.61
N LEU A 92 16.77 7.53 -14.41
CA LEU A 92 17.76 6.63 -15.02
C LEU A 92 17.72 6.70 -16.55
N ILE A 93 16.53 6.66 -17.15
CA ILE A 93 16.37 6.78 -18.60
C ILE A 93 16.83 8.15 -19.10
N ALA A 94 16.54 9.23 -18.37
CA ALA A 94 17.00 10.57 -18.73
C ALA A 94 18.53 10.67 -18.75
N VAL A 95 19.20 10.12 -17.73
CA VAL A 95 20.68 10.07 -17.66
C VAL A 95 21.27 9.26 -18.81
N ILE A 96 20.71 8.09 -19.13
CA ILE A 96 21.18 7.25 -20.24
C ILE A 96 21.02 7.99 -21.58
N ARG A 97 19.89 8.65 -21.82
CA ARG A 97 19.64 9.43 -23.05
C ARG A 97 20.61 10.60 -23.19
N MET A 98 20.86 11.33 -22.10
CA MET A 98 21.80 12.46 -22.10
C MET A 98 23.24 12.01 -22.41
N ARG A 99 23.67 10.88 -21.84
CA ARG A 99 25.00 10.31 -22.14
C ARG A 99 25.11 9.87 -23.60
N ALA A 100 24.06 9.25 -24.14
CA ALA A 100 24.03 8.83 -25.54
C ALA A 100 24.10 10.02 -26.52
N SER A 101 23.37 11.11 -26.24
CA SER A 101 23.40 12.32 -27.09
C SER A 101 24.75 13.04 -27.08
N LEU A 102 25.45 13.05 -25.93
CA LEU A 102 26.79 13.63 -25.84
C LEU A 102 27.82 12.80 -26.61
N ALA A 103 27.72 11.47 -26.54
CA ALA A 103 28.62 10.58 -27.28
C ALA A 103 28.45 10.68 -28.81
N SER A 104 27.24 10.96 -29.31
CA SER A 104 27.04 11.20 -30.75
C SER A 104 27.67 12.51 -31.24
N TYR A 105 27.79 13.52 -30.38
CA TYR A 105 28.35 14.82 -30.74
C TYR A 105 29.89 14.84 -30.76
N SER A 106 30.55 13.80 -30.21
CA SER A 106 32.01 13.70 -30.15
C SER A 106 32.64 12.87 -31.28
N ILE A 107 31.83 12.40 -32.24
CA ILE A 107 32.29 11.60 -33.39
C ILE A 107 32.49 12.49 -34.64
N ASP A 108 32.11 13.77 -34.56
CA ASP A 108 32.39 14.81 -35.56
C ASP A 108 33.67 15.59 -35.22
#